data_AF-A0AAP5JRL7-F1
#
_entry.id   AF-A0AAP5JRL7-F1
#
_cell.length_a   1.000
_cell.length_b   1.000
_cell.length_c   1.000
_cell.angle_alpha   90.00
_cell.angle_beta   90.00
_cell.angle_gamma   90.00
#
_symmetry.space_group_name_H-M   'P 1'
#
loop_
_entity.id
_entity.type
_entity.pdbx_description
1 polymer ?
#
loop_
_entity_poly.entity_id
_entity_poly.type
_entity_poly.pdbx_seq_one_letter_code
_entity_poly.pdbx_strand_id
1 'polypeptide(L)' 'MSSQLYPHFYYCWCNQTVTPRQLERAVEKGYITEKERETICEVEVKDDGRTNF' A
#
# COMPACT_ATOMS: atom_id res chain seq x y z
N MET A 1 9.73 11.73 -9.31
CA MET A 1 10.11 11.65 -7.88
C MET A 1 9.09 10.73 -7.23
N SER A 2 9.51 9.59 -6.67
CA SER A 2 8.64 8.74 -5.85
C SER A 2 8.59 9.30 -4.43
N SER A 3 7.46 9.14 -3.75
CA SER A 3 7.30 9.52 -2.35
C SER A 3 8.20 8.64 -1.48
N GLN A 4 8.77 9.24 -0.43
CA GLN A 4 9.70 8.54 0.45
C GLN A 4 9.08 7.30 1.12
N LEU A 5 7.78 7.34 1.40
CA LEU A 5 7.05 6.24 2.04
C LEU A 5 6.44 5.25 1.06
N TYR A 6 6.58 5.45 -0.26
CA TYR A 6 6.06 4.52 -1.26
C TYR A 6 6.50 3.06 -1.04
N PRO A 7 7.80 2.75 -0.83
CA PRO A 7 8.24 1.36 -0.63
C PRO A 7 7.63 0.73 0.62
N HIS A 8 7.38 1.52 1.67
CA HIS A 8 6.79 1.05 2.91
C HIS A 8 5.33 0.62 2.69
N PHE A 9 4.51 1.47 2.07
CA PHE A 9 3.11 1.15 1.79
C PHE A 9 2.96 0.00 0.78
N TYR A 10 3.85 -0.08 -0.22
CA TYR A 10 3.91 -1.22 -1.14
C TYR A 10 4.19 -2.52 -0.39
N TYR A 11 5.19 -2.54 0.50
CA TYR A 11 5.47 -3.72 1.33
C TYR A 11 4.28 -4.08 2.22
N CYS A 12 3.66 -3.09 2.88
CA CYS A 12 2.50 -3.32 3.73
C CYS A 12 1.32 -3.93 2.96
N TRP A 13 1.10 -3.49 1.70
CA TRP A 13 0.07 -4.02 0.82
C TRP A 13 0.32 -5.47 0.44
N CYS A 14 1.55 -5.79 0.02
CA CYS A 14 1.96 -7.15 -0.32
C CYS A 14 1.81 -8.13 0.85
N ASN A 15 1.94 -7.66 2.09
CA ASN A 15 1.74 -8.48 3.29
C ASN A 15 0.32 -8.39 3.87
N GLN A 16 -0.64 -7.78 3.15
CA GLN A 16 -2.03 -7.61 3.60
C GLN A 16 -2.20 -6.88 4.95
N THR A 17 -1.21 -6.09 5.36
CA THR A 17 -1.23 -5.32 6.61
C THR A 17 -1.88 -3.95 6.48
N VAL A 18 -2.21 -3.54 5.24
CA VAL A 18 -2.86 -2.28 4.92
C VAL A 18 -4.00 -2.52 3.92
N THR A 19 -5.10 -1.82 4.13
CA THR A 19 -6.31 -1.86 3.30
C THR A 19 -6.34 -0.69 2.31
N PRO A 20 -7.16 -0.75 1.24
CA PRO A 20 -7.31 0.37 0.29
C PRO A 20 -7.62 1.70 1.00
N ARG A 21 -8.52 1.67 1.98
CA ARG A 21 -8.91 2.83 2.78
C ARG A 21 -7.78 3.42 3.62
N GLN A 22 -6.84 2.59 4.09
CA GLN A 22 -5.66 3.08 4.79
C GLN A 22 -4.67 3.73 3.82
N LEU A 23 -4.59 3.26 2.57
CA LEU A 23 -3.81 3.92 1.52
C LEU A 23 -4.45 5.25 1.08
N GLU A 24 -5.77 5.35 0.98
CA GLU A 24 -6.48 6.63 0.76
C GLU A 24 -6.09 7.67 1.81
N ARG A 25 -6.09 7.30 3.10
CA ARG A 25 -5.63 8.18 4.18
C ARG A 25 -4.15 8.56 4.07
N ALA A 26 -3.31 7.68 3.52
CA ALA A 26 -1.90 7.98 3.28
C ALA A 26 -1.75 9.03 2.16
N VAL A 27 -2.63 9.03 1.17
CA VAL A 27 -2.73 10.08 0.14
C VAL A 27 -3.21 11.40 0.76
N GLU A 28 -4.29 11.38 1.55
CA GLU A 28 -4.82 12.59 2.23
C GLU A 28 -3.76 13.28 3.10
N LYS A 29 -2.87 12.50 3.72
CA LYS A 29 -1.76 13.00 4.55
C LYS A 29 -0.52 13.39 3.76
N GLY A 30 -0.48 13.16 2.45
CA GLY A 30 0.65 13.46 1.57
C GLY A 30 1.85 12.53 1.75
N TYR A 31 1.66 11.32 2.29
CA TYR A 31 2.72 10.33 2.43
C TYR A 31 3.05 9.60 1.14
N ILE A 32 2.04 9.42 0.30
CA ILE A 32 2.13 8.90 -1.07
C ILE A 32 1.20 9.72 -1.97
N THR A 33 1.43 9.69 -3.27
CA THR A 33 0.55 10.31 -4.25
C THR A 33 -0.63 9.40 -4.61
N GLU A 34 -1.69 9.97 -5.18
CA GLU A 34 -2.83 9.19 -5.70
C GLU A 34 -2.39 8.14 -6.73
N LYS A 35 -1.48 8.51 -7.63
CA LYS A 35 -0.91 7.60 -8.63
C LYS A 35 -0.17 6.42 -8.02
N GLU A 36 0.57 6.67 -6.93
CA GLU A 36 1.26 5.64 -6.18
C GLU A 36 0.29 4.70 -5.47
N ARG A 37 -0.81 5.22 -4.91
CA ARG A 37 -1.89 4.41 -4.33
C ARG A 37 -2.51 3.48 -5.38
N GLU A 38 -2.84 4.01 -6.55
CA GLU A 38 -3.37 3.21 -7.68
C GLU A 38 -2.40 2.10 -8.07
N THR A 39 -1.11 2.43 -8.22
CA THR A 39 -0.08 1.46 -8.56
C THR A 39 0.03 0.35 -7.50
N ILE A 40 -0.06 0.69 -6.20
CA ILE A 40 -0.05 -0.31 -5.12
C ILE A 40 -1.29 -1.21 -5.21
N CYS A 41 -2.48 -0.65 -5.42
CA CYS A 41 -3.73 -1.41 -5.49
C CYS A 41 -3.83 -2.36 -6.69
N GLU A 42 -3.09 -2.11 -7.77
CA GLU A 42 -3.02 -3.00 -8.94
C GLU A 42 -2.15 -4.25 -8.70
N VAL A 43 -1.36 -4.27 -7.62
CA VAL A 43 -0.48 -5.40 -7.31
C VAL A 43 -1.30 -6.57 -6.80
N GLU A 44 -1.29 -7.68 -7.56
CA GLU A 44 -1.84 -8.96 -7.10
C GLU A 44 -1.10 -9.43 -5.85
N VAL A 45 -1.86 -9.59 -4.77
CA VAL A 45 -1.30 -10.03 -3.49
C VAL A 45 -1.12 -11.54 -3.54
N LYS A 46 0.12 -12.02 -3.44
CA LYS A 46 0.39 -13.44 -3.32
C LYS A 46 -0.08 -13.89 -1.94
N ASP A 47 -1.07 -14.77 -1.90
CA ASP A 47 -1.46 -15.47 -0.67
C ASP A 47 -0.26 -16.31 -0.21
N ASP A 48 0.49 -15.80 0.76
CA ASP A 48 1.69 -16.45 1.29
C ASP A 48 1.36 -17.43 2.43
N GLY A 49 0.07 -17.70 2.66
CA GLY A 49 -0.42 -18.62 3.69
C GLY A 49 -0.21 -18.11 5.11
N ARG A 50 0.23 -16.86 5.32
CA ARG A 50 0.32 -16.28 6.66
C ARG A 50 -1.06 -15.83 7.11
N THR A 51 -1.61 -16.57 8.07
CA THR A 51 -2.82 -16.16 8.79
C THR A 51 -2.52 -14.85 9.52
N ASN A 52 -3.16 -13.76 9.12
CA ASN A 52 -3.12 -12.50 9.88
C ASN A 52 -3.85 -12.74 11.22
N PHE A 53 -3.09 -12.84 12.31
CA PHE A 53 -3.60 -12.95 13.69
C PHE A 53 -3.78 -11.59 14.33
#